data_AF-A0A7X0ZGB0-F1
#
_entry.id   AF-A0A7X0ZGB0-F1
#
_cell.length_a   1.000
_cell.length_b   1.000
_cell.length_c   1.000
_cell.angle_alpha   90.00
_cell.angle_beta   90.00
_cell.angle_gamma   90.00
#
_symmetry.space_group_name_H-M   'P 1'
#
loop_
_entity.id
_entity.type
_entity.pdbx_description
1 polymer ?
#
loop_
_entity_poly.entity_id
_entity_poly.type
_entity_poly.pdbx_seq_one_letter_code
_entity_poly.pdbx_strand_id
1 'polypeptide(L)'
;MSDKYLDNEEKYLELETYWTNLFVSIANNSKEDWVFPYYNTEFSNGKKIMDANPIFSAASTKSNKILKIILVSLDELAGVNTWINDRNELVVVCSMSDKNVGKVRLIISEWLNEGNLQS
;
A
#
# COMPACT_ATOMS: atom_id res chain seq x y z
N MET A 1 -16.26 -0.75 -13.71
CA MET A 1 -15.58 0.16 -14.69
C MET A 1 -14.23 -0.47 -14.92
N SER A 2 -13.91 -0.97 -16.13
CA SER A 2 -12.69 -1.76 -16.36
C SER A 2 -11.44 -1.05 -15.86
N ASP A 3 -10.48 -1.82 -15.34
CA ASP A 3 -9.23 -1.35 -14.71
C ASP A 3 -8.28 -0.68 -15.70
N LYS A 4 -8.71 0.44 -16.30
CA LYS A 4 -8.00 1.21 -17.33
C LYS A 4 -6.60 1.67 -16.91
N TYR A 5 -6.25 1.54 -15.63
CA TYR A 5 -4.93 1.87 -15.11
C TYR A 5 -3.92 0.74 -15.31
N LEU A 6 -4.34 -0.53 -15.43
CA LEU A 6 -3.42 -1.65 -15.71
C LEU A 6 -2.87 -1.60 -17.14
N ASP A 7 -3.58 -0.95 -18.05
CA ASP A 7 -3.17 -0.76 -19.45
C ASP A 7 -2.59 0.64 -19.72
N ASN A 8 -2.49 1.49 -18.70
CA ASN A 8 -2.05 2.87 -18.81
C ASN A 8 -0.98 3.19 -17.77
N GLU A 9 0.27 3.25 -18.21
CA GLU A 9 1.45 3.46 -17.37
C GLU A 9 1.38 4.78 -16.59
N GLU A 10 0.95 5.87 -17.22
CA GLU A 10 0.82 7.17 -16.56
C GLU A 10 -0.15 7.09 -15.37
N LYS A 11 -1.34 6.51 -15.58
CA LYS A 11 -2.32 6.32 -14.51
C LYS A 11 -1.84 5.37 -13.42
N TYR A 12 -1.07 4.34 -13.79
CA TYR A 12 -0.49 3.43 -12.82
C TYR A 12 0.52 4.16 -11.92
N LEU A 13 1.41 4.96 -12.51
CA LEU A 13 2.39 5.78 -11.79
C LEU A 13 1.72 6.84 -10.90
N GLU A 14 0.61 7.44 -11.35
CA GLU A 14 -0.21 8.35 -10.53
C GLU A 14 -0.74 7.64 -9.27
N LEU A 15 -1.20 6.40 -9.40
CA LEU A 15 -1.69 5.60 -8.26
C LEU A 15 -0.56 5.21 -7.30
N GLU A 16 0.60 4.75 -7.81
CA GLU A 16 1.77 4.48 -6.96
C GLU A 16 2.20 5.73 -6.18
N THR A 17 2.23 6.88 -6.86
CA THR A 17 2.58 8.17 -6.26
C THR A 17 1.57 8.57 -5.19
N TYR A 18 0.27 8.40 -5.48
CA TYR A 18 -0.80 8.68 -4.53
C TYR A 18 -0.66 7.88 -3.24
N TRP A 19 -0.49 6.56 -3.34
CA TRP A 19 -0.35 5.69 -2.17
C TRP A 19 0.95 5.95 -1.40
N THR A 20 2.03 6.27 -2.11
CA THR A 20 3.30 6.71 -1.50
C THR A 20 3.10 7.98 -0.67
N ASN A 21 2.45 9.00 -1.23
CA ASN A 21 2.20 10.26 -0.53
C ASN A 21 1.27 10.06 0.68
N LEU A 22 0.23 9.23 0.54
CA LEU A 22 -0.65 8.86 1.64
C LEU A 22 0.14 8.21 2.78
N PHE A 23 0.96 7.20 2.47
CA PHE A 23 1.77 6.53 3.48
C PHE A 23 2.75 7.48 4.16
N VAL A 24 3.49 8.28 3.39
CA VAL A 24 4.44 9.27 3.91
C VAL A 24 3.74 10.27 4.83
N SER A 25 2.52 10.71 4.49
CA SER A 25 1.75 11.63 5.34
C SER A 25 1.36 11.04 6.69
N ILE A 26 1.21 9.71 6.77
CA ILE A 26 0.89 8.99 8.00
C ILE A 26 2.18 8.72 8.79
N ALA A 27 3.22 8.24 8.11
CA ALA A 27 4.49 7.86 8.73
C ALA A 27 5.32 9.07 9.19
N ASN A 28 5.10 10.26 8.60
CA ASN A 28 5.74 11.57 8.79
C ASN A 28 7.05 11.58 9.60
N ASN A 29 6.98 11.41 10.93
CA ASN A 29 8.14 11.46 11.85
C ASN A 29 9.10 10.25 11.77
N SER A 30 8.71 9.21 11.03
CA SER A 30 9.45 7.94 10.91
C SER A 30 9.72 7.56 9.46
N LYS A 31 9.45 8.43 8.47
CA LYS A 31 9.60 8.10 7.04
C LYS A 31 10.96 7.48 6.71
N GLU A 32 12.03 7.99 7.30
CA GLU A 32 13.41 7.51 7.08
C GLU A 32 13.65 6.08 7.60
N ASP A 33 12.76 5.58 8.45
CA ASP A 33 12.77 4.22 8.96
C ASP A 33 12.08 3.22 8.03
N TRP A 34 11.71 3.64 6.81
CA TRP A 34 11.00 2.81 5.84
C TRP A 34 11.70 2.78 4.49
N VAL A 35 11.78 1.59 3.91
CA VAL A 35 12.15 1.37 2.52
C VAL A 35 10.89 1.19 1.69
N PHE A 36 10.71 2.00 0.65
CA PHE A 36 9.61 1.89 -0.30
C PHE A 36 10.03 2.41 -1.70
N PRO A 37 9.60 1.74 -2.80
CA PRO A 37 8.85 0.49 -2.81
C PRO A 37 9.70 -0.68 -2.28
N TYR A 38 9.11 -1.53 -1.43
CA TYR A 38 9.81 -2.68 -0.86
C TYR A 38 9.80 -3.88 -1.82
N TYR A 39 8.61 -4.22 -2.34
CA TYR A 39 8.47 -5.10 -3.49
C TYR A 39 8.57 -4.25 -4.75
N ASN A 40 9.71 -4.31 -5.42
CA ASN A 40 9.89 -3.70 -6.75
C ASN A 40 9.85 -4.80 -7.81
N THR A 41 8.66 -5.07 -8.35
CA THR A 41 8.44 -6.11 -9.37
C THR A 41 8.62 -5.53 -10.77
N GLU A 42 9.76 -5.85 -11.38
CA GLU A 42 10.10 -5.50 -12.76
C GLU A 42 10.40 -6.77 -13.56
N PHE A 43 10.09 -6.74 -14.86
CA PHE A 43 10.60 -7.72 -15.81
C PHE A 43 12.12 -7.61 -15.94
N SER A 44 12.78 -8.64 -16.45
CA SER A 44 14.24 -8.65 -16.66
C SER A 44 14.75 -7.55 -17.61
N ASN A 45 13.85 -6.90 -18.36
CA ASN A 45 14.15 -5.76 -19.23
C ASN A 45 13.93 -4.40 -18.55
N GLY A 46 13.64 -4.36 -17.24
CA GLY A 46 13.40 -3.15 -16.46
C GLY A 46 11.99 -2.56 -16.63
N LYS A 47 11.10 -3.20 -17.40
CA LYS A 47 9.71 -2.77 -17.48
C LYS A 47 8.96 -3.15 -16.20
N LYS A 48 8.18 -2.23 -15.63
CA LYS A 48 7.35 -2.52 -14.46
C LYS A 48 6.30 -3.59 -14.75
N ILE A 49 6.07 -4.45 -13.76
CA ILE A 49 4.89 -5.33 -13.73
C ILE A 49 3.74 -4.51 -13.14
N MET A 50 2.78 -4.16 -14.00
CA MET A 50 1.64 -3.29 -13.65
C MET A 50 0.39 -4.11 -13.32
N ASP A 51 0.46 -4.96 -12.29
CA ASP A 51 -0.65 -5.84 -11.88
C ASP A 51 -1.35 -5.38 -10.58
N ALA A 52 -0.93 -4.23 -10.03
CA ALA A 52 -1.39 -3.67 -8.77
C ALA A 52 -1.20 -4.57 -7.54
N ASN A 53 -0.32 -5.57 -7.63
CA ASN A 53 -0.04 -6.53 -6.59
C ASN A 53 1.47 -6.61 -6.26
N PRO A 54 2.01 -5.62 -5.54
CA PRO A 54 1.30 -4.49 -4.93
C PRO A 54 1.31 -3.19 -5.75
N ILE A 55 0.31 -2.34 -5.55
CA ILE A 55 0.34 -0.93 -5.99
C ILE A 55 1.21 -0.07 -5.07
N PHE A 56 1.42 -0.50 -3.82
CA PHE A 56 2.34 0.13 -2.89
C PHE A 56 2.88 -0.87 -1.87
N SER A 57 4.15 -0.76 -1.52
CA SER A 57 4.75 -1.56 -0.45
C SER A 57 5.84 -0.81 0.30
N ALA A 58 5.90 -1.03 1.62
CA ALA A 58 6.91 -0.44 2.48
C ALA A 58 7.37 -1.45 3.55
N ALA A 59 8.65 -1.45 3.89
CA ALA A 59 9.17 -2.25 4.99
C ALA A 59 9.95 -1.38 5.97
N SER A 60 9.69 -1.57 7.27
CA SER A 60 10.38 -0.86 8.33
C SER A 60 11.78 -1.44 8.54
N THR A 61 12.77 -0.57 8.63
CA THR A 61 14.15 -0.92 9.00
C THR A 61 14.34 -1.12 10.50
N LYS A 62 13.32 -0.77 11.33
CA LYS A 62 13.38 -0.82 12.80
C LYS A 62 12.44 -1.83 13.46
N SER A 63 11.26 -2.06 12.90
CA SER A 63 10.16 -2.77 13.60
C SER A 63 9.72 -4.09 12.97
N ASN A 64 10.45 -4.60 11.96
CA ASN A 64 10.08 -5.78 11.17
C ASN A 64 8.61 -5.74 10.65
N LYS A 65 8.05 -4.54 10.53
CA LYS A 65 6.71 -4.28 10.03
C LYS A 65 6.80 -4.12 8.51
N ILE A 66 5.93 -4.79 7.77
CA ILE A 66 5.82 -4.65 6.31
C ILE A 66 4.39 -4.23 5.99
N LEU A 67 4.22 -3.32 5.05
CA LEU A 67 2.93 -2.90 4.52
C LEU A 67 2.87 -3.25 3.04
N LYS A 68 1.76 -3.85 2.63
CA LYS A 68 1.43 -4.15 1.24
C LYS A 68 0.02 -3.66 0.93
N ILE A 69 -0.14 -2.84 -0.12
CA ILE A 69 -1.45 -2.41 -0.63
C ILE A 69 -1.65 -3.01 -2.02
N ILE A 70 -2.76 -3.71 -2.19
CA ILE A 70 -3.22 -4.32 -3.44
C ILE A 70 -4.49 -3.59 -3.86
N LEU A 71 -4.50 -3.10 -5.11
CA LEU A 71 -5.65 -2.43 -5.67
C LEU A 71 -6.46 -3.38 -6.55
N VAL A 72 -7.75 -3.50 -6.24
CA VAL A 72 -8.72 -4.30 -6.99
C VAL A 72 -9.86 -3.43 -7.49
N SER A 73 -10.58 -3.89 -8.51
CA SER A 73 -11.73 -3.18 -9.04
C SER A 73 -12.87 -3.08 -8.00
N LEU A 74 -13.75 -2.07 -8.14
CA LEU A 74 -14.97 -1.98 -7.33
C LEU A 74 -15.91 -3.18 -7.54
N ASP A 75 -15.84 -3.80 -8.72
CA ASP A 75 -16.65 -4.97 -9.08
C ASP A 75 -16.17 -6.23 -8.32
N GLU A 76 -14.87 -6.29 -7.97
CA GLU A 76 -14.29 -7.36 -7.15
C GLU A 76 -14.47 -7.11 -5.64
N LEU A 77 -14.26 -5.87 -5.19
CA LEU A 77 -14.38 -5.51 -3.78
C LEU A 77 -14.89 -4.07 -3.62
N ALA A 78 -16.09 -3.91 -3.09
CA ALA A 78 -16.65 -2.59 -2.75
C ALA A 78 -16.08 -1.97 -1.45
N GLY A 79 -15.09 -2.60 -0.82
CA GLY A 79 -14.62 -2.28 0.52
C GLY A 79 -13.09 -2.37 0.71
N VAL A 80 -12.70 -2.66 1.94
CA VAL A 80 -11.30 -2.82 2.37
C VAL A 80 -11.22 -4.11 3.18
N ASN A 81 -10.34 -5.02 2.78
CA ASN A 81 -10.02 -6.24 3.51
C ASN A 81 -8.58 -6.17 3.98
N THR A 82 -8.31 -6.58 5.22
CA THR A 82 -6.97 -6.55 5.80
C THR A 82 -6.67 -7.78 6.62
N TRP A 83 -5.42 -8.20 6.60
CA TRP A 83 -4.90 -9.23 7.50
C TRP A 83 -3.40 -9.01 7.73
N ILE A 84 -2.87 -9.60 8.81
CA ILE A 84 -1.44 -9.68 9.07
C ILE A 84 -1.01 -11.13 8.83
N ASN A 85 0.02 -11.33 8.01
CA ASN A 85 0.57 -12.68 7.78
C ASN A 85 1.66 -13.06 8.80
N ASP A 86 2.23 -14.25 8.64
CA ASP A 86 3.31 -14.80 9.47
C ASP A 86 4.62 -13.99 9.45
N ARG A 87 4.79 -13.09 8.48
CA ARG A 87 5.95 -12.19 8.35
C ARG A 87 5.72 -10.80 8.95
N ASN A 88 4.65 -10.62 9.73
CA ASN A 88 4.26 -9.30 10.25
C ASN A 88 4.03 -8.27 9.13
N GLU A 89 3.54 -8.76 7.98
CA GLU A 89 3.12 -7.92 6.86
C GLU A 89 1.62 -7.66 6.97
N LEU A 90 1.26 -6.38 7.14
CA LEU A 90 -0.10 -5.91 6.96
C LEU A 90 -0.41 -5.86 5.46
N VAL A 91 -1.31 -6.73 5.02
CA VAL A 91 -1.83 -6.73 3.66
C VAL A 91 -3.17 -6.01 3.63
N VAL A 92 -3.30 -5.05 2.75
CA VAL A 92 -4.50 -4.26 2.51
C VAL A 92 -4.97 -4.50 1.07
N VAL A 93 -6.17 -5.03 0.90
CA VAL A 93 -6.82 -5.16 -0.41
C VAL A 93 -8.00 -4.19 -0.44
N CYS A 94 -8.01 -3.28 -1.41
CA CYS A 94 -9.06 -2.27 -1.50
C CYS A 94 -9.32 -1.84 -2.95
N SER A 95 -10.46 -1.19 -3.15
CA SER A 95 -10.78 -0.47 -4.38
C SER A 95 -10.71 1.04 -4.18
N MET A 96 -10.44 1.79 -5.26
CA MET A 96 -10.36 3.25 -5.21
C MET A 96 -11.73 3.89 -4.99
N SER A 97 -11.91 4.45 -3.79
CA SER A 97 -12.96 5.42 -3.45
C SER A 97 -12.53 6.22 -2.23
N ASP A 98 -13.01 7.45 -2.06
CA ASP A 98 -12.68 8.28 -0.89
C ASP A 98 -12.98 7.57 0.43
N LYS A 99 -14.09 6.83 0.47
CA LYS A 99 -14.49 6.02 1.63
C LYS A 99 -13.46 4.94 1.95
N ASN A 100 -12.98 4.21 0.95
CA ASN A 100 -12.03 3.11 1.15
C ASN A 100 -10.64 3.64 1.47
N VAL A 101 -10.18 4.69 0.78
CA VAL A 101 -8.93 5.39 1.11
C VAL A 101 -8.93 5.88 2.56
N GLY A 102 -10.03 6.50 3.01
CA GLY A 102 -10.18 6.95 4.39
C GLY A 102 -10.04 5.81 5.41
N LYS A 103 -10.63 4.64 5.11
CA LYS A 103 -10.48 3.44 5.95
C LYS A 103 -9.04 2.91 5.95
N VAL A 104 -8.40 2.81 4.78
CA VAL A 104 -7.00 2.37 4.67
C VAL A 104 -6.08 3.28 5.49
N ARG A 105 -6.29 4.60 5.43
CA ARG A 105 -5.53 5.56 6.24
C ARG A 105 -5.64 5.28 7.74
N LEU A 106 -6.86 5.05 8.24
CA LEU A 106 -7.09 4.74 9.65
C LEU A 106 -6.39 3.44 10.06
N ILE A 107 -6.55 2.37 9.27
CA ILE A 107 -5.94 1.07 9.55
C ILE A 107 -4.42 1.17 9.60
N ILE A 108 -3.79 1.84 8.62
CA ILE A 108 -2.33 2.03 8.62
C ILE A 108 -1.89 2.85 9.84
N SER A 109 -2.64 3.89 10.18
CA SER A 109 -2.32 4.76 11.32
C SER A 109 -2.40 4.01 12.65
N GLU A 110 -3.42 3.18 12.84
CA GLU A 110 -3.58 2.33 14.03
C GLU A 110 -2.44 1.30 14.10
N TRP A 111 -2.24 0.54 13.02
CA TRP A 111 -1.20 -0.49 12.94
C TRP A 111 0.22 0.05 13.15
N LEU A 112 0.54 1.25 12.66
CA LEU A 112 1.84 1.86 12.91
C LEU A 112 2.05 2.16 14.40
N ASN A 113 0.98 2.53 15.11
CA ASN A 113 0.99 2.87 16.54
C ASN A 113 0.79 1.68 17.48
N GLU A 114 0.34 0.53 16.98
CA GLU A 114 0.31 -0.73 17.74
C GLU A 114 1.75 -1.08 18.17
N GLY A 115 2.01 -0.92 19.48
CA GLY A 115 3.34 -1.01 20.10
C GLY A 115 3.79 0.24 20.88
N ASN A 116 3.21 1.42 20.61
CA ASN A 116 3.48 2.66 21.33
C ASN A 116 2.53 2.90 22.54
N LEU A 117 1.62 1.97 22.81
CA LEU A 117 0.65 2.03 23.93
C LEU A 117 1.19 1.45 25.25
N GLN A 118 2.51 1.49 25.47
CA GLN A 118 3.06 1.27 26.81
C GLN A 118 3.48 2.61 27.41
N SER A 119 2.58 3.18 28.22
CA SER A 119 2.86 4.18 29.24
C SER A 119 2.24 3.71 30.55
#